data_AF-A0A9X2H0N7-F1
#
_entry.id   AF-A0A9X2H0N7-F1
#
_cell.length_a   1.000
_cell.length_b   1.000
_cell.length_c   1.000
_cell.angle_alpha   90.00
_cell.angle_beta   90.00
_cell.angle_gamma   90.00
#
_symmetry.space_group_name_H-M   'P 1'
#
loop_
_entity.id
_entity.type
_entity.pdbx_description
1 polymer ?
#
loop_
_entity_poly.entity_id
_entity_poly.type
_entity_poly.pdbx_seq_one_letter_code
_entity_poly.pdbx_strand_id
1 'polypeptide(L)'
;MSDHEHDATTPDATTAPVQEGSLTDADDGERLEGVVEQVRGDLLSGHVDDLQRMVRERLEQAGLAASPNDVDAVVSAVQTP
;
A
#
# COMPACT_ATOMS: atom_id res chain seq x y z
N MET A 1 13.94 -47.77 37.51
CA MET A 1 12.70 -47.34 36.82
C MET A 1 12.82 -45.85 36.62
N SER A 2 12.64 -45.43 35.38
CA SER A 2 13.00 -44.12 34.83
C SER A 2 12.07 -43.03 35.33
N ASP A 3 12.64 -41.88 35.70
CA ASP A 3 11.89 -40.62 35.77
C ASP A 3 12.41 -39.70 34.67
N HIS A 4 11.46 -39.12 33.96
CA HIS A 4 11.52 -38.68 32.58
C HIS A 4 12.07 -37.24 32.50
N GLU A 5 13.17 -37.08 31.78
CA GLU A 5 13.44 -36.06 30.76
C GLU A 5 12.94 -34.62 31.04
N HIS A 6 13.91 -33.73 31.23
CA HIS A 6 13.84 -32.30 30.90
C HIS A 6 13.28 -32.12 29.48
N ASP A 7 12.07 -31.58 29.34
CA ASP A 7 11.65 -30.94 28.09
C ASP A 7 11.36 -29.48 28.35
N ALA A 8 12.32 -28.65 27.94
CA ALA A 8 12.17 -27.22 27.83
C ALA A 8 11.15 -26.94 26.73
N THR A 9 9.87 -26.91 27.09
CA THR A 9 8.83 -26.34 26.22
C THR A 9 9.12 -24.85 26.07
N THR A 10 9.83 -24.54 24.98
CA THR A 10 9.96 -23.23 24.35
C THR A 10 8.65 -22.46 24.41
N PRO A 11 8.67 -21.14 24.70
CA PRO A 11 7.49 -20.32 24.46
C PRO A 11 7.21 -20.39 22.97
N ASP A 12 6.10 -21.00 22.59
CA ASP A 12 5.56 -20.92 21.25
C ASP A 12 5.19 -19.46 21.02
N ALA A 13 6.17 -18.69 20.54
CA ALA A 13 5.97 -17.37 20.00
C ALA A 13 5.35 -17.50 18.60
N THR A 14 4.25 -18.24 18.50
CA THR A 14 3.30 -18.06 17.40
C THR A 14 2.26 -17.05 17.87
N THR A 15 2.71 -15.82 18.12
CA THR A 15 1.87 -14.69 17.75
C THR A 15 1.80 -14.77 16.23
N ALA A 16 0.82 -15.53 15.72
CA ALA A 16 0.34 -15.34 14.37
C ALA A 16 0.22 -13.84 14.16
N PRO A 17 0.63 -13.28 13.00
CA PRO A 17 0.45 -11.86 12.79
C PRO A 17 -1.02 -11.56 13.06
N VAL A 18 -1.28 -10.75 14.07
CA VAL A 18 -2.58 -10.13 14.26
C VAL A 18 -2.78 -9.34 12.98
N GLN A 19 -3.46 -9.93 12.02
CA GLN A 19 -3.98 -9.22 10.86
C GLN A 19 -5.19 -8.43 11.37
N GLU A 20 -4.92 -7.50 12.28
CA GLU A 20 -5.82 -6.41 12.67
C GLU A 20 -5.63 -5.26 11.67
N GLY A 21 -5.59 -5.61 10.39
CA GLY A 21 -6.03 -4.72 9.33
C GLY A 21 -7.42 -5.21 9.02
N SER A 22 -8.43 -4.54 9.55
CA SER A 22 -9.78 -4.61 9.00
C SER A 22 -9.64 -4.40 7.49
N LEU A 23 -9.76 -5.49 6.72
CA LEU A 23 -9.87 -5.46 5.25
C LEU A 23 -11.25 -4.89 4.89
N THR A 24 -11.57 -3.72 5.41
CA THR A 24 -12.61 -2.90 4.79
C THR A 24 -12.02 -2.52 3.45
N ASP A 25 -12.66 -2.98 2.38
CA ASP A 25 -12.52 -2.41 1.03
C ASP A 25 -12.39 -0.89 1.22
N ALA A 26 -11.18 -0.35 1.12
CA ALA A 26 -10.99 1.09 1.20
C ALA A 26 -11.88 1.71 0.13
N ASP A 27 -12.69 2.71 0.49
CA ASP A 27 -13.56 3.36 -0.48
C ASP A 27 -12.68 3.96 -1.61
N ASP A 28 -13.24 4.15 -2.80
CA ASP A 28 -12.47 4.65 -3.96
C ASP A 28 -11.75 5.98 -3.64
N GLY A 29 -12.32 6.80 -2.74
CA GLY A 29 -11.70 8.03 -2.24
C GLY A 29 -10.44 7.79 -1.40
N GLU A 30 -10.47 6.81 -0.49
CA GLU A 30 -9.31 6.46 0.34
C GLU A 30 -8.20 5.83 -0.51
N ARG A 31 -8.57 5.01 -1.51
CA ARG A 31 -7.61 4.47 -2.49
C ARG A 31 -6.95 5.58 -3.29
N LEU A 32 -7.75 6.56 -3.73
CA LEU A 32 -7.25 7.69 -4.52
C LEU A 32 -6.27 8.53 -3.69
N GLU A 33 -6.60 8.82 -2.42
CA GLU A 33 -5.70 9.54 -1.51
C GLU A 33 -4.38 8.78 -1.32
N GLY A 34 -4.43 7.46 -1.12
CA GLY A 34 -3.25 6.61 -1.07
C GLY A 34 -2.39 6.70 -2.33
N VAL A 35 -3.01 6.64 -3.52
CA VAL A 35 -2.32 6.79 -4.81
C VAL A 35 -1.65 8.16 -4.93
N VAL A 36 -2.31 9.25 -4.53
CA VAL A 36 -1.75 10.61 -4.56
C VAL A 36 -0.49 10.70 -3.70
N GLU A 37 -0.53 10.18 -2.47
CA GLU A 37 0.62 10.20 -1.57
C GLU A 37 1.79 9.35 -2.09
N GLN A 38 1.50 8.18 -2.65
CA GLN A 38 2.53 7.33 -3.26
C GLN A 38 3.22 8.02 -4.45
N VAL A 39 2.44 8.61 -5.36
CA VAL A 39 2.96 9.37 -6.50
C VAL A 39 3.80 10.56 -6.05
N ARG A 40 3.38 11.27 -4.99
CA ARG A 40 4.17 12.36 -4.41
C ARG A 40 5.51 11.86 -3.86
N GLY A 41 5.52 10.72 -3.17
CA GLY A 41 6.75 10.06 -2.71
C GLY A 41 7.70 9.67 -3.85
N ASP A 42 7.17 9.10 -4.92
CA ASP A 42 7.93 8.71 -6.12
C ASP A 42 8.55 9.95 -6.79
N LEU A 43 7.79 11.05 -6.90
CA LEU A 43 8.26 12.34 -7.43
C LEU A 43 9.41 12.94 -6.62
N LEU A 44 9.25 12.97 -5.29
CA LEU A 44 10.28 13.49 -4.38
C LEU A 44 11.58 12.66 -4.44
N SER A 45 11.47 11.37 -4.78
CA SER A 45 12.62 10.48 -4.95
C SER A 45 13.32 10.67 -6.30
N GLY A 46 12.75 11.47 -7.21
CA GLY A 46 13.35 11.78 -8.52
C GLY A 46 13.30 10.61 -9.53
N HIS A 47 12.52 9.56 -9.26
CA HIS A 47 12.45 8.34 -10.05
C HIS A 47 11.31 8.33 -11.09
N VAL A 48 10.95 9.50 -11.63
CA VAL A 48 9.77 9.62 -12.50
C VAL A 48 10.16 10.19 -13.86
N ASP A 49 10.29 9.31 -14.86
CA ASP A 49 10.55 9.69 -16.26
C ASP A 49 9.29 10.18 -16.98
N ASP A 50 8.14 9.55 -16.68
CA ASP A 50 6.83 9.88 -17.27
C ASP A 50 5.75 9.82 -16.19
N LEU A 51 5.47 10.98 -15.62
CA LEU A 51 4.51 11.13 -14.52
C LEU A 51 3.10 10.69 -14.92
N GLN A 52 2.66 10.98 -16.14
CA GLN A 52 1.31 10.60 -16.57
C GLN A 52 1.17 9.08 -16.71
N ARG A 53 2.18 8.42 -17.29
CA ARG A 53 2.20 6.95 -17.38
C ARG A 53 2.20 6.33 -15.99
N MET A 54 3.06 6.80 -15.10
CA MET A 54 3.15 6.29 -13.74
C MET A 54 1.82 6.44 -12.98
N VAL A 55 1.20 7.62 -13.01
CA VAL A 55 -0.10 7.87 -12.37
C VAL A 55 -1.17 6.91 -12.88
N ARG A 56 -1.25 6.70 -14.21
CA ARG A 56 -2.19 5.74 -14.80
C ARG A 56 -1.99 4.34 -14.24
N GLU A 57 -0.75 3.85 -14.21
CA GLU A 57 -0.42 2.52 -13.69
C GLU A 57 -0.80 2.37 -12.21
N ARG A 58 -0.62 3.42 -11.39
CA ARG A 58 -1.02 3.38 -9.97
C ARG A 58 -2.54 3.36 -9.80
N LEU A 59 -3.28 4.14 -10.58
CA LEU A 59 -4.75 4.10 -10.57
C LEU A 59 -5.26 2.71 -10.95
N GLU A 60 -4.72 2.11 -12.01
CA GLU A 60 -5.07 0.75 -12.44
C GLU A 60 -4.72 -0.30 -11.37
N GLN A 61 -3.56 -0.19 -10.72
CA GLN A 61 -3.15 -1.07 -9.62
C GLN A 61 -4.06 -0.95 -8.39
N ALA A 62 -4.59 0.24 -8.14
CA ALA A 62 -5.57 0.50 -7.07
C ALA A 62 -7.01 0.10 -7.45
N GLY A 63 -7.24 -0.38 -8.68
CA GLY A 63 -8.58 -0.70 -9.18
C GLY A 63 -9.45 0.53 -9.45
N LEU A 64 -8.84 1.71 -9.60
CA LEU A 64 -9.50 2.98 -9.88
C LEU A 64 -9.60 3.25 -11.38
N ALA A 65 -10.55 4.12 -11.76
CA ALA A 65 -10.65 4.61 -13.12
C ALA A 65 -9.38 5.38 -13.51
N ALA A 66 -8.78 5.00 -14.64
CA ALA A 66 -7.55 5.61 -15.15
C ALA A 66 -7.79 6.33 -16.49
N SER A 67 -8.92 7.03 -16.60
CA SER A 67 -9.21 7.84 -17.78
C SER A 67 -8.24 9.02 -17.87
N PRO A 68 -8.06 9.65 -19.05
CA PRO A 68 -7.20 10.82 -19.19
C PRO A 68 -7.54 11.93 -18.18
N ASN A 69 -8.83 12.16 -17.90
CA ASN A 69 -9.27 13.17 -16.94
C ASN A 69 -8.87 12.82 -15.50
N ASP A 70 -8.97 11.54 -15.11
CA ASP A 70 -8.60 11.09 -13.76
C ASP A 70 -7.08 11.18 -13.55
N VAL A 71 -6.31 10.80 -14.58
CA VAL A 71 -4.86 10.94 -14.59
C VAL A 71 -4.45 12.42 -14.46
N ASP A 72 -5.03 13.32 -15.27
CA ASP A 72 -4.74 14.76 -15.18
C ASP A 72 -5.12 15.36 -13.82
N ALA A 73 -6.21 14.90 -13.21
CA ALA A 73 -6.63 15.35 -11.88
C ALA A 73 -5.59 14.96 -10.80
N VAL A 74 -5.11 13.71 -10.81
CA VAL A 74 -4.07 13.25 -9.87
C VAL A 74 -2.75 13.95 -10.11
N VAL A 75 -2.34 14.11 -11.37
CA VAL A 75 -1.12 14.85 -11.74
C VAL A 75 -1.18 16.29 -11.22
N SER A 76 -2.33 16.95 -11.36
CA SER A 76 -2.55 18.30 -10.83
C SER A 76 -2.48 18.31 -9.30
N ALA A 77 -3.07 17.32 -8.63
CA ALA A 77 -3.07 17.22 -7.17
C ALA A 77 -1.67 17.05 -6.57
N VAL A 78 -0.77 16.29 -7.22
CA VAL A 78 0.59 16.08 -6.72
C VAL A 78 1.56 17.22 -7.03
N GLN A 79 1.23 18.06 -8.02
CA GLN A 79 2.01 19.25 -8.37
C GLN A 79 1.58 20.50 -7.59
N THR A 80 0.41 20.44 -6.95
CA THR A 80 -0.06 21.54 -6.09
C THR A 80 0.70 21.49 -4.76
N PRO A 81 1.34 22.59 -4.33
CA PRO A 81 2.20 22.64 -3.15
C PRO A 81 1.44 22.52 -1.82
#